data_AF-A0A7L4QPU7-F1
#
_entry.id   AF-A0A7L4QPU7-F1
#
_cell.length_a   1.000
_cell.length_b   1.000
_cell.length_c   1.000
_cell.angle_alpha   90.00
_cell.angle_beta   90.00
_cell.angle_gamma   90.00
#
_symmetry.space_group_name_H-M   'P 1'
#
loop_
_entity.id
_entity.type
_entity.pdbx_description
1 polymer ?
#
loop_
_entity_poly.entity_id
_entity_poly.type
_entity_poly.pdbx_seq_one_letter_code
_entity_poly.pdbx_strand_id
1 'polypeptide(L)'
;MSQKSVFVDEGVLDLNYVPSELLHRESELRFLRGIFRFIIDAPYEMSQRAVIVGGVGSGKTALAQRFGRDLEAEGARRRVKVRYIHVNCREVRGSLFM
;
A
#
# COMPACT_ATOMS: atom_id res chain seq x y z
N MET A 1 40.21 8.39 0.96
CA MET A 1 39.64 8.38 -0.41
C MET A 1 38.25 7.77 -0.30
N SER A 2 37.20 8.53 -0.60
CA SER A 2 35.83 7.99 -0.70
C SER A 2 35.77 7.07 -1.92
N GLN A 3 35.45 5.79 -1.74
CA GLN A 3 35.14 4.94 -2.89
C GLN A 3 33.93 5.53 -3.63
N LYS A 4 33.99 5.52 -4.97
CA LYS A 4 32.81 5.84 -5.79
C LYS A 4 31.84 4.67 -5.70
N SER A 5 30.63 4.93 -5.22
CA SER A 5 29.53 3.95 -5.24
C SER A 5 29.06 3.73 -6.68
N VAL A 6 28.59 2.51 -6.97
CA VAL A 6 27.87 2.17 -8.22
C VAL A 6 26.40 2.56 -8.16
N PHE A 7 25.90 2.86 -6.96
CA PHE A 7 24.52 3.25 -6.73
C PHE A 7 24.36 4.75 -6.86
N VAL A 8 23.33 5.17 -7.61
CA VAL A 8 22.87 6.56 -7.63
C VAL A 8 22.05 6.87 -6.37
N ASP A 9 21.18 5.93 -6.01
CA ASP A 9 20.36 5.96 -4.79
C ASP A 9 20.22 4.52 -4.28
N GLU A 10 20.73 4.24 -3.08
CA GLU A 10 20.60 2.91 -2.45
C GLU A 10 19.22 2.73 -1.81
N GLY A 11 18.51 3.82 -1.51
CA GLY A 11 17.21 3.80 -0.84
C GLY A 11 16.10 3.11 -1.65
N VAL A 12 16.22 3.08 -2.98
CA VAL A 12 15.28 2.34 -3.84
C VAL A 12 15.37 0.82 -3.68
N LEU A 13 16.46 0.32 -3.07
CA LEU A 13 16.66 -1.10 -2.76
C LEU A 13 16.19 -1.47 -1.35
N ASP A 14 15.71 -0.51 -0.56
CA ASP A 14 15.12 -0.79 0.75
C ASP A 14 13.89 -1.71 0.60
N LEU A 15 13.75 -2.68 1.50
CA LEU A 15 12.64 -3.65 1.47
C LEU A 15 11.26 -2.98 1.63
N ASN A 16 11.22 -1.79 2.22
CA ASN A 16 10.02 -0.97 2.42
C ASN A 16 9.83 0.08 1.33
N TYR A 17 10.77 0.18 0.38
CA TYR A 17 10.58 1.05 -0.77
C TYR A 17 9.40 0.54 -1.60
N VAL A 18 8.44 1.44 -1.84
CA VAL A 18 7.31 1.18 -2.72
C VAL A 18 7.37 2.20 -3.84
N PRO A 19 7.59 1.74 -5.09
CA PRO A 19 7.70 2.65 -6.23
C PRO A 19 6.37 3.36 -6.51
N SER A 20 6.45 4.45 -7.27
CA SER A 20 5.28 5.20 -7.71
C SER A 20 4.33 4.35 -8.55
N GLU A 21 4.87 3.42 -9.34
CA GLU A 21 4.15 2.51 -10.21
C GLU A 21 4.55 1.06 -9.92
N LEU A 22 3.56 0.15 -9.93
CA LEU A 22 3.77 -1.29 -9.76
C LEU A 22 3.49 -2.00 -11.08
N LEU A 23 4.57 -2.29 -11.81
CA LEU A 23 4.48 -3.01 -13.07
C LEU A 23 3.84 -4.39 -12.89
N HIS A 24 2.98 -4.78 -13.82
CA HIS A 24 2.29 -6.08 -13.86
C HIS A 24 1.31 -6.32 -12.69
N ARG A 25 0.88 -5.25 -12.01
CA ARG A 25 -0.11 -5.29 -10.92
C ARG A 25 -1.28 -4.34 -11.15
N GLU A 26 -1.42 -3.84 -12.36
CA GLU A 26 -2.42 -2.83 -12.73
C GLU A 26 -3.83 -3.40 -12.65
N SER A 27 -4.02 -4.68 -13.01
CA SER A 27 -5.31 -5.37 -12.87
C SER A 27 -5.78 -5.46 -11.42
N GLU A 28 -4.89 -5.83 -10.51
CA GLU A 28 -5.17 -5.98 -9.09
C GLU A 28 -5.39 -4.64 -8.42
N LEU A 29 -4.63 -3.60 -8.81
CA LEU A 29 -4.90 -2.23 -8.39
C LEU A 29 -6.29 -1.76 -8.86
N ARG A 30 -6.66 -2.02 -10.13
CA ARG A 30 -8.00 -1.69 -10.64
C ARG A 30 -9.10 -2.44 -9.88
N PHE A 31 -8.88 -3.72 -9.56
CA PHE A 31 -9.83 -4.52 -8.80
C PHE A 31 -10.04 -3.98 -7.38
N LEU A 32 -8.95 -3.69 -6.66
CA LEU A 32 -9.01 -3.06 -5.33
C LEU A 32 -9.71 -1.69 -5.40
N ARG A 33 -9.40 -0.86 -6.39
CA ARG A 33 -10.11 0.42 -6.61
C ARG A 33 -11.61 0.20 -6.81
N GLY A 34 -12.02 -0.81 -7.56
CA GLY A 34 -13.43 -1.15 -7.74
C GLY A 34 -14.14 -1.47 -6.42
N ILE A 35 -13.55 -2.34 -5.60
CA ILE A 35 -14.10 -2.71 -4.28
C ILE A 35 -14.21 -1.49 -3.37
N PHE A 36 -13.13 -0.72 -3.25
CA PHE A 36 -13.00 0.34 -2.24
C PHE A 36 -13.45 1.73 -2.70
N ARG A 37 -13.95 1.87 -3.94
CA ARG A 37 -14.44 3.14 -4.50
C ARG A 37 -15.47 3.84 -3.59
N PHE A 38 -16.29 3.07 -2.88
CA PHE A 38 -17.30 3.59 -1.96
C PHE A 38 -16.73 4.41 -0.80
N ILE A 39 -15.46 4.18 -0.40
CA ILE A 39 -14.79 5.03 0.61
C ILE A 39 -14.76 6.48 0.16
N ILE A 40 -14.68 6.72 -1.15
CA ILE A 40 -14.61 8.05 -1.75
C ILE A 40 -16.00 8.56 -2.15
N ASP A 41 -16.80 7.71 -2.81
CA ASP A 41 -18.07 8.13 -3.40
C ASP A 41 -19.24 8.21 -2.39
N ALA A 42 -19.21 7.39 -1.35
CA ALA A 42 -20.24 7.30 -0.30
C ALA A 42 -19.57 7.13 1.07
N PRO A 43 -18.78 8.13 1.52
CA PRO A 43 -17.96 8.01 2.72
C PRO A 43 -18.84 7.77 3.95
N TYR A 44 -18.37 6.90 4.84
CA TYR A 44 -19.01 6.55 6.12
C TYR A 44 -20.31 5.71 6.02
N GLU A 45 -20.72 5.32 4.82
CA GLU A 45 -21.93 4.49 4.65
C GLU A 45 -21.65 2.99 4.73
N MET A 46 -20.45 2.54 4.32
CA MET A 46 -20.11 1.12 4.31
C MET A 46 -18.62 0.84 4.54
N SER A 47 -18.34 -0.33 5.10
CA SER A 47 -16.97 -0.85 5.25
C SER A 47 -16.72 -1.97 4.24
N GLN A 48 -15.63 -1.84 3.48
CA GLN A 48 -15.19 -2.86 2.54
C GLN A 48 -14.02 -3.67 3.10
N ARG A 49 -13.92 -4.94 2.70
CA ARG A 49 -12.84 -5.85 3.11
C ARG A 49 -12.36 -6.64 1.90
N ALA A 50 -11.05 -6.87 1.84
CA ALA A 50 -10.43 -7.71 0.84
C ALA A 50 -9.28 -8.51 1.48
N VAL A 51 -9.00 -9.69 0.93
CA VAL A 51 -7.86 -10.52 1.32
C VAL A 51 -6.97 -10.70 0.08
N ILE A 52 -5.69 -10.33 0.20
CA ILE A 52 -4.72 -10.47 -0.89
C ILE A 52 -3.91 -11.75 -0.64
N VAL A 53 -4.05 -12.74 -1.52
CA VAL A 53 -3.39 -14.05 -1.42
C VAL A 53 -2.31 -14.24 -2.47
N GLY A 54 -1.32 -15.09 -2.20
CA GLY A 54 -0.23 -15.41 -3.13
C GLY A 54 1.09 -15.74 -2.43
N GLY A 55 2.03 -16.34 -3.17
CA GLY A 55 3.32 -16.80 -2.66
C GLY A 55 4.25 -15.70 -2.12
N VAL A 56 5.32 -16.08 -1.42
CA VAL A 56 6.35 -15.14 -0.91
C VAL A 56 7.00 -14.40 -2.09
N GLY A 57 7.32 -13.12 -1.90
CA GLY A 57 7.97 -12.31 -2.95
C GLY A 57 7.05 -11.87 -4.09
N SER A 58 5.76 -12.26 -4.10
CA SER A 58 4.85 -11.87 -5.18
C SER A 58 4.41 -10.39 -5.16
N GLY A 59 4.87 -9.56 -4.21
CA GLY A 59 4.53 -8.13 -4.20
C GLY A 59 3.18 -7.77 -3.56
N LYS A 60 2.56 -8.67 -2.78
CA LYS A 60 1.30 -8.42 -2.06
C LYS A 60 1.36 -7.18 -1.16
N THR A 61 2.43 -7.07 -0.38
CA THR A 61 2.64 -5.94 0.55
C THR A 61 2.81 -4.62 -0.21
N ALA A 62 3.62 -4.61 -1.27
CA ALA A 62 3.81 -3.44 -2.13
C ALA A 62 2.47 -3.02 -2.78
N LEU A 63 1.69 -3.98 -3.29
CA LEU A 63 0.35 -3.74 -3.84
C LEU A 63 -0.57 -3.05 -2.82
N ALA A 64 -0.65 -3.58 -1.59
CA ALA A 64 -1.50 -3.02 -0.54
C ALA A 64 -1.06 -1.60 -0.14
N GLN A 65 0.25 -1.36 -0.02
CA GLN A 65 0.81 -0.05 0.33
C GLN A 65 0.60 0.98 -0.78
N ARG A 66 0.85 0.61 -2.04
CA ARG A 66 0.61 1.49 -3.20
C ARG A 66 -0.87 1.84 -3.33
N PHE A 67 -1.75 0.84 -3.23
CA PHE A 67 -3.20 1.05 -3.24
C PHE A 67 -3.63 2.01 -2.12
N GLY A 68 -3.11 1.82 -0.91
CA GLY A 68 -3.36 2.71 0.22
C GLY A 68 -2.97 4.16 -0.03
N ARG A 69 -1.74 4.38 -0.53
CA ARG A 69 -1.23 5.71 -0.90
C ARG A 69 -2.06 6.34 -2.02
N ASP A 70 -2.50 5.55 -3.01
CA ASP A 70 -3.39 6.02 -4.09
C ASP A 70 -4.73 6.50 -3.54
N LEU A 71 -5.31 5.73 -2.61
CA LEU A 71 -6.61 6.04 -2.04
C LEU A 71 -6.55 7.28 -1.13
N GLU A 72 -5.48 7.45 -0.35
CA GLU A 72 -5.24 8.69 0.41
C GLU A 72 -5.11 9.90 -0.52
N ALA A 73 -4.32 9.79 -1.60
CA ALA A 73 -4.14 10.87 -2.56
C ALA A 73 -5.46 11.25 -3.25
N GLU A 74 -6.27 10.25 -3.60
CA GLU A 74 -7.60 10.47 -4.17
C GLU A 74 -8.55 11.14 -3.18
N GLY A 75 -8.53 10.69 -1.91
CA GLY A 75 -9.28 11.31 -0.82
C GLY A 75 -8.93 12.78 -0.66
N ALA A 76 -7.63 13.12 -0.64
CA ALA A 76 -7.16 14.49 -0.57
C ALA A 76 -7.69 15.34 -1.74
N ARG A 77 -7.62 14.82 -2.97
CA ARG A 77 -8.12 15.50 -4.17
C ARG A 77 -9.63 15.75 -4.12
N ARG A 78 -10.40 14.83 -3.55
CA ARG A 78 -11.86 14.93 -3.42
C ARG A 78 -12.34 15.51 -2.08
N ARG A 79 -11.42 15.98 -1.23
CA ARG A 79 -11.72 16.51 0.11
C ARG A 79 -12.44 15.51 1.02
N VAL A 80 -12.19 14.22 0.82
CA VAL A 80 -12.66 13.13 1.68
C VAL A 80 -11.52 12.74 2.62
N LYS A 81 -11.82 12.63 3.92
CA LYS A 81 -10.81 12.24 4.93
C LYS A 81 -10.55 10.74 4.86
N VAL A 82 -9.48 10.36 4.17
CA VAL A 82 -8.98 8.98 4.09
C VAL A 82 -7.57 8.94 4.64
N ARG A 83 -7.26 7.92 5.44
CA ARG A 83 -5.91 7.62 5.91
C ARG A 83 -5.56 6.16 5.69
N TYR A 84 -4.34 5.93 5.23
CA TYR A 84 -3.74 4.60 5.09
C TYR A 84 -2.88 4.32 6.31
N ILE A 85 -3.09 3.15 6.89
CA ILE A 85 -2.31 2.65 8.03
C ILE A 85 -1.86 1.24 7.65
N HIS A 86 -0.55 1.04 7.65
CA HIS A 86 0.04 -0.29 7.43
C HIS A 86 0.43 -0.89 8.78
N VAL A 87 -0.08 -2.08 9.07
CA VAL A 87 0.28 -2.84 10.27
C VAL A 87 0.94 -4.16 9.84
N ASN A 88 2.24 -4.31 10.13
CA ASN A 88 2.94 -5.55 9.90
C ASN A 88 2.68 -6.52 11.06
N CYS A 89 1.67 -7.38 10.91
CA CYS A 89 1.28 -8.35 11.95
C CYS A 89 2.36 -9.40 12.27
N ARG A 90 3.41 -9.55 11.44
CA ARG A 90 4.54 -10.45 11.75
C ARG A 90 5.49 -9.83 12.78
N GLU A 91 5.70 -8.53 12.70
CA GLU A 91 6.54 -7.75 13.62
C GLU A 91 5.76 -7.38 14.88
N VAL A 92 4.53 -6.89 14.68
CA VAL A 92 3.58 -6.61 15.74
C VAL A 92 2.94 -7.93 16.16
N ARG A 93 3.71 -8.77 16.87
CA ARG A 93 3.13 -9.86 17.64
C ARG A 93 2.29 -9.21 18.72
N GLY A 94 0.98 -9.24 18.58
CA GLY A 94 0.08 -8.75 19.62
C GLY A 94 0.47 -9.42 20.94
N SER A 95 0.94 -8.62 21.92
CA SER A 95 0.86 -9.10 23.29
C SER A 95 -0.63 -9.24 23.56
N LEU A 96 -1.07 -10.45 23.90
CA LEU A 96 -2.42 -10.70 24.43
C LEU A 96 -2.65 -9.96 25.77
N PHE A 97 -1.64 -9.24 26.25
CA PHE A 97 -1.64 -8.35 27.39
C PHE A 97 -1.62 -6.91 26.89
N MET A 98 -2.80 -6.36 26.64
CA MET A 98 -3.09 -4.92 26.76
C MET A 98 -4.54 -4.79 27.21
#